data_AF-A0A7D5N6Y9-F1
#
_entry.id   AF-A0A7D5N6Y9-F1
#
_cell.length_a   1.000
_cell.length_b   1.000
_cell.length_c   1.000
_cell.angle_alpha   90.00
_cell.angle_beta   90.00
_cell.angle_gamma   90.00
#
_symmetry.space_group_name_H-M   'P 1'
#
loop_
_entity.id
_entity.type
_entity.pdbx_description
1 polymer ?
#
loop_
_entity_poly.entity_id
_entity_poly.type
_entity_poly.pdbx_seq_one_letter_code
_entity_poly.pdbx_strand_id
1 'polypeptide(L)'
;MGATTTIPFTTATLSATPVYVRFTPQSAGALTATLSVSGGGLTITPSAALSGTGINPTFPTKLVITSITPSSPLVNTNFDVTIQAQDNGNSPQNVLANTDIQLNVVTGTGSLVGATSGTITAGTNSVTITGVNYSVAENGVVISAIA
;
A
#
# COMPACT_ATOMS: atom_id res chain seq x y z
N MET A 1 -7.67 -38.22 -28.69
CA MET A 1 -8.51 -38.71 -27.57
C MET A 1 -7.61 -39.60 -26.72
N GLY A 2 -7.21 -39.16 -25.53
CA GLY A 2 -6.32 -39.94 -24.67
C GLY A 2 -7.05 -41.16 -24.10
N ALA A 3 -6.32 -42.23 -23.82
CA ALA A 3 -6.89 -43.43 -23.22
C ALA A 3 -7.60 -43.10 -21.90
N THR A 4 -8.82 -43.59 -21.73
CA THR A 4 -9.55 -43.54 -20.46
C THR A 4 -9.77 -44.97 -19.96
N THR A 5 -9.66 -45.16 -18.66
CA THR A 5 -9.98 -46.41 -17.98
C THR A 5 -10.94 -46.12 -16.83
N THR A 6 -11.89 -47.02 -16.61
CA THR A 6 -12.76 -47.02 -15.44
C THR A 6 -11.97 -47.52 -14.25
N ILE A 7 -12.05 -46.82 -13.11
CA ILE A 7 -11.58 -47.38 -11.84
C ILE A 7 -12.74 -48.19 -11.25
N PRO A 8 -12.66 -49.52 -11.19
CA PRO A 8 -13.71 -50.34 -10.59
C PRO A 8 -13.74 -50.08 -9.07
N PHE A 9 -14.91 -49.73 -8.54
CA PHE A 9 -15.11 -49.44 -7.13
C PHE A 9 -15.91 -50.58 -6.47
N THR A 10 -15.24 -51.40 -5.65
CA THR A 10 -15.89 -52.54 -4.97
C THR A 10 -15.64 -52.50 -3.46
N THR A 11 -16.14 -51.45 -2.78
CA THR A 11 -16.34 -51.36 -1.31
C THR A 11 -15.22 -50.81 -0.40
N ALA A 12 -14.27 -50.00 -0.87
CA ALA A 12 -13.33 -49.32 0.03
C ALA A 12 -13.64 -47.82 0.17
N THR A 13 -13.83 -47.34 1.40
CA THR A 13 -13.81 -45.90 1.71
C THR A 13 -12.50 -45.31 1.20
N LEU A 14 -12.56 -44.30 0.32
CA LEU A 14 -11.36 -43.57 -0.09
C LEU A 14 -10.74 -42.93 1.15
N SER A 15 -9.42 -43.04 1.30
CA SER A 15 -8.72 -42.36 2.39
C SER A 15 -8.94 -40.85 2.26
N ALA A 16 -9.16 -40.18 3.39
CA ALA A 16 -9.41 -38.74 3.42
C ALA A 16 -8.25 -38.01 2.74
N THR A 17 -8.56 -37.25 1.68
CA THR A 17 -7.58 -36.47 0.92
C THR A 17 -7.84 -34.99 1.14
N PRO A 18 -6.88 -34.21 1.68
CA PRO A 18 -7.03 -32.77 1.81
C PRO A 18 -7.21 -32.10 0.44
N VAL A 19 -8.14 -31.16 0.36
CA VAL A 19 -8.32 -30.28 -0.80
C VAL A 19 -7.99 -28.85 -0.36
N TYR A 20 -7.07 -28.20 -1.07
CA TYR A 20 -6.71 -26.81 -0.83
C TYR A 20 -7.41 -25.90 -1.84
N VAL A 21 -8.07 -24.86 -1.35
CA VAL A 21 -8.66 -23.82 -2.18
C VAL A 21 -7.78 -22.57 -2.07
N ARG A 22 -7.43 -21.98 -3.22
CA ARG A 22 -6.74 -20.68 -3.25
C ARG A 22 -7.75 -19.58 -3.55
N PHE A 23 -7.79 -18.59 -2.68
CA PHE A 23 -8.57 -17.38 -2.86
C PHE A 23 -7.71 -16.31 -3.53
N THR A 24 -8.24 -15.64 -4.56
CA THR A 24 -7.59 -14.52 -5.25
C THR A 24 -8.67 -13.48 -5.54
N PRO A 25 -8.97 -12.58 -4.58
CA PRO A 25 -10.08 -11.64 -4.70
C PRO A 25 -9.84 -10.65 -5.84
N GLN A 26 -10.89 -10.36 -6.61
CA GLN A 26 -10.87 -9.36 -7.70
C GLN A 26 -11.53 -8.03 -7.31
N SER A 27 -12.16 -7.98 -6.13
CA SER A 27 -12.81 -6.79 -5.58
C SER A 27 -12.65 -6.74 -4.07
N ALA A 28 -12.77 -5.54 -3.48
CA ALA A 28 -12.87 -5.41 -2.03
C ALA A 28 -14.20 -5.98 -1.52
N GLY A 29 -14.19 -6.43 -0.26
CA GLY A 29 -15.39 -6.87 0.45
C GLY A 29 -15.43 -8.36 0.77
N ALA A 30 -16.45 -8.77 1.50
CA ALA A 30 -16.67 -10.18 1.83
C ALA A 30 -17.11 -10.96 0.58
N LEU A 31 -16.46 -12.08 0.32
CA LEU A 31 -16.81 -13.03 -0.72
C LEU A 31 -17.14 -14.38 -0.08
N THR A 32 -18.22 -14.99 -0.54
CA THR A 32 -18.64 -16.33 -0.13
C THR A 32 -18.84 -17.21 -1.36
N ALA A 33 -18.55 -18.50 -1.20
CA ALA A 33 -18.79 -19.50 -2.22
C ALA A 33 -19.10 -20.85 -1.58
N THR A 34 -19.60 -21.79 -2.37
CA THR A 34 -19.82 -23.16 -1.94
C THR A 34 -19.00 -24.09 -2.83
N LEU A 35 -18.14 -24.89 -2.20
CA LEU A 35 -17.48 -26.00 -2.87
C LEU A 35 -18.40 -27.22 -2.78
N SER A 36 -19.05 -27.59 -3.88
CA SER A 36 -19.90 -28.78 -3.96
C SER A 36 -19.11 -29.96 -4.55
N VAL A 37 -19.20 -31.12 -3.90
CA VAL A 37 -18.60 -32.36 -4.42
C VAL A 37 -19.71 -33.22 -5.02
N SER A 38 -19.63 -33.47 -6.33
CA SER A 38 -20.51 -34.40 -7.04
C SER A 38 -19.66 -35.48 -7.71
N GLY A 39 -19.94 -36.74 -7.39
CA GLY A 39 -19.16 -37.88 -7.86
C GLY A 39 -19.33 -39.10 -6.95
N GLY A 40 -18.80 -40.26 -7.37
CA GLY A 40 -18.69 -41.44 -6.51
C GLY A 40 -20.01 -42.12 -6.09
N GLY A 41 -21.13 -41.85 -6.76
CA GLY A 41 -22.43 -42.45 -6.41
C GLY A 41 -23.06 -41.90 -5.12
N LEU A 42 -22.62 -40.73 -4.65
CA LEU A 42 -23.16 -40.06 -3.46
C LEU A 42 -24.63 -39.69 -3.66
N THR A 43 -25.50 -40.12 -2.74
CA THR A 43 -26.93 -39.74 -2.68
C THR A 43 -27.16 -38.40 -1.98
N ILE A 44 -26.18 -37.92 -1.21
CA ILE A 44 -26.13 -36.58 -0.62
C ILE A 44 -24.79 -35.97 -1.01
N THR A 45 -24.81 -34.85 -1.74
CA THR A 45 -23.60 -34.13 -2.14
C THR A 45 -23.05 -33.36 -0.94
N PRO A 46 -21.86 -33.69 -0.42
CA PRO A 46 -21.24 -32.88 0.61
C PRO A 46 -20.78 -31.54 0.02
N SER A 47 -20.84 -30.50 0.84
CA SER A 47 -20.41 -29.17 0.46
C SER A 47 -19.61 -28.51 1.58
N ALA A 48 -18.65 -27.68 1.22
CA ALA A 48 -17.94 -26.80 2.15
C ALA A 48 -18.29 -25.34 1.84
N ALA A 49 -18.61 -24.58 2.89
CA ALA A 49 -18.71 -23.12 2.78
C ALA A 49 -17.29 -22.53 2.69
N LEU A 50 -17.10 -21.64 1.72
CA LEU A 50 -15.89 -20.87 1.54
C LEU A 50 -16.19 -19.41 1.85
N SER A 51 -15.31 -18.77 2.60
CA SER A 51 -15.39 -17.33 2.87
C SER A 51 -14.00 -16.71 2.82
N GLY A 52 -13.96 -15.44 2.43
CA GLY A 52 -12.76 -14.62 2.42
C GLY A 52 -13.12 -13.15 2.27
N THR A 53 -12.19 -12.28 2.61
CA THR A 53 -12.34 -10.83 2.40
C THR A 53 -11.32 -10.36 1.39
N GLY A 54 -11.81 -9.79 0.29
CA GLY A 54 -10.96 -9.03 -0.62
C GLY A 54 -10.60 -7.69 0.00
N ILE A 55 -9.34 -7.31 -0.12
CA ILE A 55 -8.86 -5.96 0.19
C ILE A 55 -8.51 -5.28 -1.13
N ASN A 56 -8.98 -4.05 -1.32
CA ASN A 56 -8.46 -3.18 -2.38
C ASN A 56 -7.43 -2.26 -1.72
N PRO A 57 -6.13 -2.56 -1.82
CA PRO A 57 -5.10 -1.74 -1.19
C PRO A 57 -5.12 -0.34 -1.82
N THR A 58 -5.24 0.68 -0.99
CA THR A 58 -5.04 2.08 -1.38
C THR A 58 -3.56 2.39 -1.31
N PHE A 59 -3.04 3.02 -2.36
CA PHE A 59 -1.63 3.42 -2.43
C PHE A 59 -1.53 4.94 -2.38
N PRO A 60 -0.41 5.48 -1.89
CA PRO A 60 -0.19 6.92 -1.97
C PRO A 60 -0.13 7.35 -3.44
N THR A 61 -0.80 8.44 -3.77
CA THR A 61 -0.83 9.04 -5.11
C THR A 61 -0.24 10.45 -5.13
N LYS A 62 0.06 11.02 -3.95
CA LYS A 62 0.67 12.34 -3.80
C LYS A 62 1.55 12.43 -2.54
N LEU A 63 2.43 13.42 -2.55
CA LEU A 63 3.16 13.88 -1.37
C LEU A 63 2.56 15.21 -0.90
N VAL A 64 2.48 15.38 0.42
CA VAL A 64 1.96 16.61 1.04
C VAL A 64 2.93 17.05 2.14
N ILE A 65 3.34 18.32 2.12
CA ILE A 65 4.03 18.93 3.26
C ILE A 65 2.96 19.24 4.32
N THR A 66 3.00 18.55 5.45
CA THR A 66 1.98 18.66 6.51
C THR A 66 2.37 19.65 7.60
N SER A 67 3.67 19.88 7.81
CA SER A 67 4.15 20.88 8.77
C SER A 67 5.53 21.41 8.42
N ILE A 68 5.77 22.66 8.78
CA ILE A 68 7.09 23.29 8.85
C ILE A 68 7.29 23.76 10.29
N THR A 69 8.44 23.47 10.89
CA THR A 69 8.75 23.81 12.28
C THR A 69 10.08 24.55 12.40
N PRO A 70 10.10 25.79 12.94
CA PRO A 70 8.94 26.58 13.34
C PRO A 70 8.06 26.97 12.14
N SER A 71 6.78 27.27 12.36
CA SER A 71 5.82 27.61 11.28
C SER A 71 6.17 28.88 10.50
N SER A 72 7.07 29.70 11.04
CA SER A 72 7.69 30.84 10.37
C SER A 72 9.21 30.75 10.53
N PRO A 73 9.90 29.98 9.67
CA PRO A 73 11.35 29.89 9.68
C PRO A 73 12.01 31.27 9.52
N LEU A 74 13.14 31.46 10.18
CA LEU A 74 13.98 32.64 9.99
C LEU A 74 15.02 32.35 8.90
N VAL A 75 15.39 33.38 8.14
CA VAL A 75 16.47 33.29 7.16
C VAL A 75 17.74 32.72 7.81
N ASN A 76 18.46 31.87 7.07
CA ASN A 76 19.70 31.24 7.51
C ASN A 76 19.60 30.48 8.85
N THR A 77 18.38 30.13 9.29
CA THR A 77 18.13 29.31 10.49
C THR A 77 17.50 27.99 10.08
N ASN A 78 17.90 26.92 10.76
CA ASN A 78 17.39 25.59 10.46
C ASN A 78 15.91 25.46 10.85
N PHE A 79 15.15 24.79 9.99
CA PHE A 79 13.78 24.37 10.22
C PHE A 79 13.59 22.94 9.72
N ASP A 80 12.50 22.33 10.19
CA ASP A 80 12.15 20.96 9.84
C ASP A 80 10.92 20.96 8.92
N VAL A 81 10.90 20.02 7.97
CA VAL A 81 9.78 19.84 7.03
C VAL A 81 9.27 18.42 7.17
N THR A 82 8.00 18.26 7.53
CA THR A 82 7.32 16.95 7.56
C THR A 82 6.54 16.75 6.28
N ILE A 83 6.80 15.62 5.61
CA ILE A 83 6.16 15.21 4.36
C ILE A 83 5.41 13.91 4.62
N GLN A 84 4.18 13.83 4.10
CA GLN A 84 3.34 12.64 4.18
C GLN A 84 2.92 12.16 2.79
N ALA A 85 3.00 10.84 2.58
CA ALA A 85 2.44 10.17 1.42
C ALA A 85 0.93 9.94 1.64
N GLN A 86 0.10 10.44 0.72
CA GLN A 86 -1.36 10.37 0.81
C GLN A 86 -1.99 9.88 -0.48
N ASP A 87 -3.16 9.27 -0.39
CA ASP A 87 -3.99 8.96 -1.57
C ASP A 87 -4.75 10.20 -2.08
N ASN A 88 -5.56 10.02 -3.13
CA ASN A 88 -6.38 11.08 -3.71
C ASN A 88 -7.45 11.63 -2.74
N GLY A 89 -7.82 10.87 -1.72
CA GLY A 89 -8.76 11.27 -0.66
C GLY A 89 -8.13 12.06 0.49
N ASN A 90 -6.83 12.38 0.41
CA ASN A 90 -6.04 13.00 1.49
C ASN A 90 -5.86 12.09 2.72
N SER A 91 -6.03 10.78 2.57
CA SER A 91 -5.72 9.84 3.64
C SER A 91 -4.26 9.40 3.56
N PRO A 92 -3.53 9.32 4.69
CA PRO A 92 -2.17 8.78 4.70
C PRO A 92 -2.15 7.34 4.21
N GLN A 93 -1.21 7.00 3.34
CA GLN A 93 -1.00 5.63 2.86
C GLN A 93 0.48 5.28 2.95
N ASN A 94 0.78 4.07 3.44
CA ASN A 94 2.15 3.61 3.55
C ASN A 94 2.75 3.34 2.17
N VAL A 95 4.01 3.72 1.97
CA VAL A 95 4.76 3.41 0.75
C VAL A 95 5.16 1.92 0.74
N LEU A 96 5.16 1.29 -0.44
CA LEU A 96 5.50 -0.14 -0.58
C LEU A 96 7.00 -0.40 -0.65
N ALA A 97 7.75 0.59 -1.10
CA ALA A 97 9.20 0.61 -1.18
C ALA A 97 9.71 1.95 -0.65
N ASN A 98 10.99 2.00 -0.27
CA ASN A 98 11.62 3.25 0.10
C ASN A 98 11.38 4.30 -1.00
N THR A 99 10.86 5.44 -0.60
CA THR A 99 10.54 6.55 -1.48
C THR A 99 11.44 7.71 -1.07
N ASP A 100 12.47 7.97 -1.88
CA ASP A 100 13.35 9.10 -1.69
C ASP A 100 12.61 10.38 -2.06
N ILE A 101 12.82 11.43 -1.28
CA ILE A 101 12.13 12.71 -1.37
C ILE A 101 13.17 13.80 -1.56
N GLN A 102 12.91 14.72 -2.48
CA GLN A 102 13.68 15.95 -2.64
C GLN A 102 12.76 17.16 -2.44
N LEU A 103 13.29 18.19 -1.75
CA LEU A 103 12.65 19.48 -1.62
C LEU A 103 13.14 20.45 -2.70
N ASN A 104 12.21 21.22 -3.24
CA ASN A 104 12.49 22.24 -4.25
C ASN A 104 11.78 23.55 -3.88
N VAL A 105 12.41 24.68 -4.24
CA VAL A 105 11.78 26.00 -4.19
C VAL A 105 10.93 26.16 -5.45
N VAL A 106 9.65 26.48 -5.27
CA VAL A 106 8.69 26.75 -6.36
C VAL A 106 8.56 28.25 -6.59
N THR A 107 8.45 29.03 -5.52
CA THR A 107 8.50 30.50 -5.53
C THR A 107 9.44 31.01 -4.46
N GLY A 108 10.11 32.11 -4.77
CA GLY A 108 11.20 32.69 -3.97
C GLY A 108 12.45 32.86 -4.82
N THR A 109 13.34 33.73 -4.37
CA THR A 109 14.63 34.03 -5.02
C THR A 109 15.81 33.41 -4.29
N GLY A 110 15.61 32.98 -3.04
CA GLY A 110 16.56 32.19 -2.28
C GLY A 110 16.67 30.73 -2.72
N SER A 111 17.50 29.99 -1.98
CA SER A 111 17.77 28.57 -2.22
C SER A 111 17.64 27.79 -0.92
N LEU A 112 17.20 26.53 -1.02
CA LEU A 112 17.30 25.59 0.08
C LEU A 112 18.74 25.12 0.23
N VAL A 113 19.26 25.16 1.44
CA VAL A 113 20.59 24.66 1.83
C VAL A 113 20.47 23.74 3.04
N GLY A 114 21.53 23.00 3.35
CA GLY A 114 21.49 21.96 4.39
C GLY A 114 20.86 20.66 3.88
N ALA A 115 20.01 20.03 4.70
CA ALA A 115 19.29 18.83 4.28
C ALA A 115 18.13 19.21 3.35
N THR A 116 18.14 18.70 2.12
CA THR A 116 17.07 18.92 1.14
C THR A 116 16.43 17.63 0.66
N SER A 117 16.84 16.50 1.23
CA SER A 117 16.34 15.18 0.90
C SER A 117 16.05 14.36 2.15
N GLY A 118 15.15 13.38 2.00
CA GLY A 118 14.86 12.37 3.02
C GLY A 118 14.20 11.15 2.38
N THR A 119 13.96 10.10 3.14
CA THR A 119 13.34 8.88 2.62
C THR A 119 12.15 8.51 3.48
N ILE A 120 10.97 8.34 2.86
CA ILE A 120 9.86 7.62 3.49
C ILE A 120 10.18 6.12 3.32
N THR A 121 10.40 5.42 4.42
CA THR A 121 10.79 4.00 4.38
C THR A 121 9.59 3.10 4.09
N ALA A 122 9.83 1.96 3.44
CA ALA A 122 8.80 0.97 3.14
C ALA A 122 7.97 0.60 4.39
N GLY A 123 6.65 0.59 4.25
CA GLY A 123 5.72 0.35 5.36
C GLY A 123 5.41 1.56 6.23
N THR A 124 5.97 2.75 5.93
CA THR A 124 5.65 4.02 6.59
C THR A 124 5.03 5.02 5.60
N ASN A 125 4.47 6.13 6.10
CA ASN A 125 3.84 7.16 5.26
C ASN A 125 4.39 8.57 5.48
N SER A 126 5.40 8.75 6.33
CA SER A 126 5.85 10.07 6.74
C SER A 126 7.37 10.11 6.92
N VAL A 127 7.97 11.25 6.60
CA VAL A 127 9.36 11.59 6.92
C VAL A 127 9.43 13.04 7.36
N THR A 128 10.27 13.33 8.35
CA THR A 128 10.66 14.69 8.71
C THR A 128 12.09 14.92 8.25
N ILE A 129 12.28 15.85 7.32
CA ILE A 129 13.60 16.31 6.90
C ILE A 129 14.01 17.42 7.88
N THR A 130 15.04 17.15 8.67
CA THR A 130 15.53 18.07 9.70
C THR A 130 16.74 18.86 9.21
N GLY A 131 16.86 20.11 9.63
CA GLY A 131 18.00 20.95 9.25
C GLY A 131 17.92 21.50 7.81
N VAL A 132 16.70 21.71 7.32
CA VAL A 132 16.45 22.50 6.10
C VAL A 132 16.72 23.97 6.42
N ASN A 133 17.23 24.73 5.46
CA ASN A 133 17.55 26.14 5.65
C ASN A 133 17.29 26.93 4.36
N TYR A 134 16.90 28.20 4.46
CA TYR A 134 16.59 29.06 3.32
C TYR A 134 17.42 30.34 3.35
N SER A 135 18.06 30.67 2.23
CA SER A 135 19.15 31.65 2.18
C SER A 135 18.73 33.13 2.13
N VAL A 136 17.47 33.43 1.83
CA VAL A 136 16.97 34.80 1.63
C VAL A 136 15.79 35.09 2.55
N ALA A 137 15.78 36.27 3.16
CA ALA A 137 14.62 36.75 3.91
C ALA A 137 13.62 37.37 2.93
N GLU A 138 12.59 36.63 2.57
CA GLU A 138 11.50 37.09 1.72
C GLU A 138 10.17 36.44 2.13
N ASN A 139 9.07 37.02 1.66
CA ASN A 139 7.73 36.53 1.97
C ASN A 139 7.13 35.77 0.78
N GLY A 140 6.21 34.83 1.05
CA GLY A 140 5.53 34.07 -0.02
C GLY A 140 6.39 32.98 -0.67
N VAL A 141 7.43 32.52 0.04
CA VAL A 141 8.22 31.35 -0.37
C VAL A 141 7.31 30.11 -0.38
N VAL A 142 7.35 29.36 -1.48
CA VAL A 142 6.66 28.07 -1.59
C VAL A 142 7.69 27.02 -1.92
N ILE A 143 7.62 25.90 -1.21
CA ILE A 143 8.42 24.71 -1.47
C ILE A 143 7.51 23.53 -1.82
N SER A 144 8.06 22.59 -2.59
CA SER A 144 7.40 21.33 -2.94
C SER A 144 8.27 20.15 -2.53
N ALA A 145 7.62 19.02 -2.27
CA ALA A 145 8.27 17.73 -2.12
C ALA A 145 8.00 16.87 -3.37
N ILE A 146 9.04 16.27 -3.93
CA ILE A 146 8.96 15.36 -5.07
C ILE A 146 9.61 14.02 -4.70
N ALA A 147 9.06 12.93 -5.22
CA ALA A 147 9.62 11.58 -5.13
C ALA A 147 10.28 11.18 -6.44
#